data_AF-A0A6M0K4Y8-F1
#
_entry.id   AF-A0A6M0K4Y8-F1
#
_cell.length_a   1.000
_cell.length_b   1.000
_cell.length_c   1.000
_cell.angle_alpha   90.00
_cell.angle_beta   90.00
_cell.angle_gamma   90.00
#
_symmetry.space_group_name_H-M   'P 1'
#
loop_
_entity.id
_entity.type
_entity.pdbx_description
1 polymer ?
#
loop_
_entity_poly.entity_id
_entity_poly.type
_entity_poly.pdbx_seq_one_letter_code
_entity_poly.pdbx_strand_id
1 'polypeptide(L)'
;MPYPDTGALTGRIPGASGLEPATSPRTAASPSPGLLKRIHQYRYPVRRKLQCCFFWTANAQKNNAPAYVTAASRLLDEHNLELDVCPGVEKTAAHTLPFNALVDISHEEELRNLAHKAHYHEGRIPVIFCRFAGALGGESDTLGYLVRLENWLPFILINVDKTSEDGVTLLHEIGHASDCGHVKSKKGDLYPNFMSYPPPTRTGILRNQVIRLAKSYFARNA
;
A
#
# COMPACT_ATOMS: atom_id res chain seq x y z
N MET A 1 35.56 24.23 15.30
CA MET A 1 36.12 23.29 16.30
C MET A 1 36.51 22.02 15.55
N PRO A 2 37.81 21.76 15.33
CA PRO A 2 38.28 20.61 14.57
C PRO A 2 38.38 19.35 15.46
N TYR A 3 38.17 18.18 14.86
CA TYR A 3 38.43 16.87 15.47
C TYR A 3 39.92 16.54 15.41
N PRO A 4 40.53 15.95 16.47
CA PRO A 4 41.86 15.40 16.38
C PRO A 4 41.83 13.91 15.97
N ASP A 5 42.79 13.60 15.11
CA ASP A 5 43.34 12.28 14.80
C ASP A 5 43.72 11.50 16.07
N THR A 6 43.40 10.21 16.09
CA THR A 6 44.06 9.25 16.99
C THR A 6 44.61 8.09 16.20
N GLY A 7 45.93 8.14 16.02
CA GLY A 7 46.74 7.07 15.48
C GLY A 7 46.77 5.82 16.35
N ALA A 8 47.28 4.77 15.71
CA ALA A 8 47.32 3.38 16.13
C ALA A 8 48.04 3.11 17.47
N LEU A 9 47.57 2.09 18.18
CA LEU A 9 48.38 1.27 19.07
C LEU A 9 48.09 -0.21 18.81
N THR A 10 49.08 -0.86 18.21
CA THR A 10 49.14 -2.30 17.94
C THR A 10 49.63 -3.04 19.19
N GLY A 11 48.72 -3.77 19.85
CA GLY A 11 49.06 -4.73 20.91
C GLY A 11 48.70 -6.14 20.48
N ARG A 12 49.71 -6.98 20.24
CA ARG A 12 49.55 -8.44 20.04
C ARG A 12 49.18 -9.11 21.36
N ILE A 13 48.11 -9.91 21.38
CA ILE A 13 47.88 -10.95 22.39
C ILE A 13 48.07 -12.32 21.70
N PRO A 14 48.92 -13.22 22.23
CA PRO A 14 49.11 -14.56 21.72
C PRO A 14 48.13 -15.56 22.36
N GLY A 15 47.61 -16.48 21.54
CA GLY A 15 47.23 -17.82 21.97
C GLY A 15 45.77 -18.02 22.42
N ALA A 16 44.92 -18.47 21.49
CA ALA A 16 43.83 -19.39 21.80
C ALA A 16 43.53 -20.22 20.54
N SER A 17 44.18 -21.38 20.45
CA SER A 17 43.80 -22.45 19.54
C SER A 17 42.39 -22.94 19.88
N GLY A 18 41.54 -23.13 18.87
CA GLY A 18 40.25 -23.81 19.01
C GLY A 18 39.05 -22.98 18.57
N LEU A 19 39.02 -22.56 17.30
CA LEU A 19 37.76 -22.20 16.64
C LEU A 19 37.32 -23.39 15.81
N GLU A 20 36.31 -24.11 16.30
CA GLU A 20 35.49 -24.97 15.46
C GLU A 20 34.94 -24.13 14.28
N PRO A 21 34.84 -24.70 13.06
CA PRO A 21 34.30 -23.96 11.94
C PRO A 21 32.87 -23.53 12.27
N ALA A 22 32.65 -22.22 12.23
CA ALA A 22 31.33 -21.62 12.33
C ALA A 22 30.37 -22.37 11.39
N THR A 23 29.36 -23.00 11.98
CA THR A 23 28.28 -23.64 11.25
C THR A 23 27.73 -22.66 10.24
N SER A 24 27.78 -23.05 8.96
CA SER A 24 27.25 -22.28 7.85
C SER A 24 25.88 -21.70 8.19
N PRO A 25 25.56 -20.44 7.80
CA PRO A 25 24.25 -19.88 8.04
C PRO A 25 23.22 -20.82 7.44
N ARG A 26 22.38 -21.40 8.31
CA ARG A 26 21.27 -22.27 7.93
C ARG A 26 20.42 -21.49 6.93
N THR A 27 20.55 -21.86 5.65
CA THR A 27 19.69 -21.37 4.58
C THR A 27 18.28 -21.79 4.95
N ALA A 28 17.51 -20.86 5.54
CA ALA A 28 16.15 -21.14 5.92
C ALA A 28 15.38 -21.53 4.65
N ALA A 29 15.08 -22.83 4.53
CA ALA A 29 14.52 -23.46 3.36
C ALA A 29 13.34 -22.66 2.81
N SER A 30 13.23 -22.58 1.49
CA SER A 30 12.06 -22.02 0.83
C SER A 30 10.81 -22.73 1.36
N PRO A 31 9.73 -21.99 1.68
CA PRO A 31 8.51 -22.59 2.20
C PRO A 31 7.96 -23.62 1.21
N SER A 32 7.50 -24.75 1.72
CA SER A 32 6.96 -25.82 0.88
C SER A 32 5.73 -25.33 0.09
N PRO A 33 5.48 -25.85 -1.12
CA PRO A 33 4.31 -25.47 -1.92
C PRO A 33 2.98 -25.58 -1.16
N GLY A 34 2.83 -26.60 -0.31
CA GLY A 34 1.64 -26.76 0.55
C GLY A 34 1.52 -25.72 1.68
N LEU A 35 2.62 -25.14 2.14
CA LEU A 35 2.59 -24.00 3.07
C LEU A 35 2.21 -22.71 2.34
N LEU A 36 2.76 -22.48 1.15
CA LEU A 36 2.42 -21.33 0.32
C LEU A 36 0.93 -21.32 -0.05
N LYS A 37 0.41 -22.47 -0.48
CA LYS A 37 -1.02 -22.63 -0.78
C LYS A 37 -1.89 -22.27 0.43
N ARG A 38 -1.52 -22.70 1.65
CA ARG A 38 -2.26 -22.35 2.89
C ARG A 38 -2.17 -20.87 3.26
N ILE A 39 -1.08 -20.19 2.93
CA ILE A 39 -0.91 -18.75 3.18
C ILE A 39 -1.80 -17.93 2.25
N HIS A 40 -1.91 -18.33 0.98
CA HIS A 40 -2.75 -17.67 -0.04
C HIS A 40 -4.22 -18.04 0.03
N GLN A 41 -4.60 -19.10 0.75
CA GLN A 41 -6.00 -19.52 0.89
C GLN A 41 -6.61 -19.12 2.23
N TYR A 42 -5.89 -18.34 3.05
CA TYR A 42 -6.38 -17.94 4.36
C TYR A 42 -7.59 -16.99 4.23
N ARG A 43 -8.72 -17.37 4.81
CA ARG A 43 -9.91 -16.51 4.93
C ARG A 43 -10.00 -15.93 6.33
N TYR A 44 -10.37 -14.66 6.45
CA TYR A 44 -10.66 -14.08 7.77
C TYR A 44 -11.94 -14.75 8.35
N PRO A 45 -12.01 -15.04 9.67
CA PRO A 45 -13.12 -15.83 10.23
C PRO A 45 -14.51 -15.21 10.07
N VAL A 46 -14.59 -13.87 10.05
CA VAL A 46 -15.84 -13.11 9.88
C VAL A 46 -15.71 -12.21 8.66
N ARG A 47 -16.76 -12.03 7.87
CA ARG A 47 -16.70 -11.11 6.72
C ARG A 47 -16.47 -9.67 7.18
N ARG A 48 -15.51 -8.98 6.58
CA ARG A 48 -15.17 -7.59 6.91
C ARG A 48 -15.31 -6.69 5.69
N LYS A 49 -15.87 -5.51 5.89
CA LYS A 49 -15.98 -4.45 4.88
C LYS A 49 -14.89 -3.42 5.10
N LEU A 50 -14.04 -3.22 4.10
CA LEU A 50 -13.04 -2.16 4.02
C LEU A 50 -13.72 -0.91 3.46
N GLN A 51 -13.88 0.10 4.31
CA GLN A 51 -14.70 1.26 4.01
C GLN A 51 -13.86 2.35 3.35
N CYS A 52 -14.20 2.69 2.12
CA CYS A 52 -13.57 3.79 1.39
C CYS A 52 -14.58 4.92 1.14
N CYS A 53 -14.08 6.14 1.10
CA CYS A 53 -14.84 7.32 0.65
C CYS A 53 -14.13 7.90 -0.57
N PHE A 54 -14.79 7.84 -1.73
CA PHE A 54 -14.20 8.24 -2.99
C PHE A 54 -14.48 9.71 -3.27
N PHE A 55 -13.47 10.39 -3.81
CA PHE A 55 -13.52 11.78 -4.25
C PHE A 55 -12.79 11.92 -5.59
N TRP A 56 -13.17 12.91 -6.38
CA TRP A 56 -12.50 13.24 -7.64
C TRP A 56 -12.12 14.71 -7.64
N THR A 57 -10.96 15.08 -8.17
CA THR A 57 -10.68 16.50 -8.45
C THR A 57 -11.51 16.98 -9.64
N ALA A 58 -11.76 18.29 -9.73
CA ALA A 58 -12.53 18.89 -10.82
C ALA A 58 -11.88 18.61 -12.18
N ASN A 59 -10.55 18.63 -12.24
CA ASN A 59 -9.80 18.31 -13.46
C ASN A 59 -9.68 16.81 -13.78
N ALA A 60 -10.18 15.91 -12.93
CA ALA A 60 -10.15 14.47 -13.20
C ALA A 60 -11.22 14.10 -14.25
N GLN A 61 -10.84 14.06 -15.53
CA GLN A 61 -11.77 13.80 -16.63
C GLN A 61 -12.13 12.31 -16.78
N LYS A 62 -11.23 11.41 -16.38
CA LYS A 62 -11.43 9.96 -16.45
C LYS A 62 -12.01 9.41 -15.15
N ASN A 63 -12.87 8.39 -15.25
CA ASN A 63 -13.33 7.62 -14.10
C ASN A 63 -12.81 6.18 -14.16
N ASN A 64 -11.66 5.93 -13.53
CA ASN A 64 -11.04 4.60 -13.48
C ASN A 64 -11.52 3.77 -12.27
N ALA A 65 -12.35 4.35 -11.38
CA ALA A 65 -12.78 3.72 -10.15
C ALA A 65 -13.49 2.36 -10.34
N PRO A 66 -14.39 2.17 -11.33
CA PRO A 66 -15.04 0.87 -11.54
C PRO A 66 -14.05 -0.27 -11.82
N ALA A 67 -13.02 -0.03 -12.63
CA ALA A 67 -12.01 -1.03 -12.96
C ALA A 67 -11.18 -1.42 -11.73
N TYR A 68 -10.74 -0.42 -10.94
CA TYR A 68 -10.00 -0.66 -9.71
C TYR A 68 -10.82 -1.41 -8.65
N VAL A 69 -12.09 -1.04 -8.47
CA VAL A 69 -12.98 -1.73 -7.52
C VAL A 69 -13.25 -3.16 -7.98
N THR A 70 -13.44 -3.40 -9.28
CA THR A 70 -13.64 -4.75 -9.82
C THR A 70 -12.44 -5.65 -9.52
N ALA A 71 -11.23 -5.18 -9.82
CA ALA A 71 -10.00 -5.95 -9.60
C ALA A 71 -9.73 -6.19 -8.11
N ALA A 72 -9.93 -5.17 -7.26
CA ALA A 72 -9.77 -5.30 -5.81
C ALA A 72 -10.79 -6.26 -5.20
N SER A 73 -12.08 -6.14 -5.56
CA SER A 73 -13.14 -7.00 -5.06
C SER A 73 -12.92 -8.47 -5.42
N ARG A 74 -12.43 -8.76 -6.64
CA ARG A 74 -12.07 -10.13 -7.05
C ARG A 74 -11.06 -10.75 -6.09
N LEU A 75 -10.00 -10.02 -5.74
CA LEU A 75 -8.96 -10.53 -4.84
C LEU A 75 -9.46 -10.62 -3.39
N LEU A 76 -10.23 -9.65 -2.91
CA LEU A 76 -10.68 -9.58 -1.51
C LEU A 76 -11.71 -10.65 -1.15
N ASP A 77 -12.63 -10.97 -2.08
CA ASP A 77 -13.75 -11.89 -1.84
C ASP A 77 -13.27 -13.30 -1.45
N GLU A 78 -12.16 -13.75 -2.04
CA GLU A 78 -11.50 -15.02 -1.73
C GLU A 78 -11.14 -15.15 -0.24
N HIS A 79 -11.01 -14.03 0.47
CA HIS A 79 -10.50 -13.95 1.85
C HIS A 79 -11.52 -13.47 2.90
N ASN A 80 -12.82 -13.46 2.56
CA ASN A 80 -13.88 -12.87 3.40
C ASN A 80 -13.70 -11.37 3.65
N LEU A 81 -13.12 -10.65 2.69
CA LEU A 81 -13.02 -9.20 2.69
C LEU A 81 -13.87 -8.64 1.54
N GLU A 82 -14.29 -7.39 1.67
CA GLU A 82 -15.12 -6.70 0.68
C GLU A 82 -14.83 -5.20 0.71
N LEU A 83 -14.92 -4.51 -0.43
CA LEU A 83 -14.89 -3.05 -0.47
C LEU A 83 -16.30 -2.48 -0.25
N ASP A 84 -16.43 -1.57 0.72
CA ASP A 84 -17.60 -0.73 0.93
C ASP A 84 -17.25 0.69 0.47
N VAL A 85 -17.73 1.08 -0.71
CA VAL A 85 -17.39 2.36 -1.34
C VAL A 85 -18.54 3.35 -1.22
N CYS A 86 -18.27 4.52 -0.63
CA CYS A 86 -19.19 5.65 -0.57
C CYS A 86 -18.68 6.78 -1.49
N PRO A 87 -19.54 7.38 -2.34
CA PRO A 87 -20.96 7.10 -2.54
C PRO A 87 -21.19 5.90 -3.49
N GLY A 88 -20.12 5.35 -4.04
CA GLY A 88 -20.11 4.35 -5.10
C GLY A 88 -18.90 4.59 -6.01
N VAL A 89 -18.92 3.97 -7.19
CA VAL A 89 -17.83 4.09 -8.17
C VAL A 89 -18.05 5.18 -9.22
N GLU A 90 -19.22 5.82 -9.19
CA GLU A 90 -19.55 6.90 -10.12
C GLU A 90 -19.08 8.25 -9.61
N LYS A 91 -18.50 9.05 -10.52
CA LYS A 91 -18.13 10.43 -10.23
C LYS A 91 -19.41 11.27 -10.13
N THR A 92 -19.62 11.89 -8.97
CA THR A 92 -20.78 12.78 -8.71
C THR A 92 -20.32 14.18 -8.36
N ALA A 93 -21.19 15.18 -8.54
CA ALA A 93 -20.89 16.57 -8.19
C ALA A 93 -20.56 16.73 -6.68
N ALA A 94 -21.31 16.04 -5.80
CA ALA A 94 -21.11 16.09 -4.35
C ALA A 94 -19.73 15.54 -3.92
N HIS A 95 -19.19 14.55 -4.63
CA HIS A 95 -17.88 13.97 -4.36
C HIS A 95 -16.79 14.49 -5.31
N THR A 96 -17.05 15.58 -6.03
CA THR A 96 -16.04 16.27 -6.84
C THR A 96 -15.49 17.46 -6.06
N LEU A 97 -14.21 17.40 -5.71
CA LEU A 97 -13.49 18.46 -5.04
C LEU A 97 -13.25 19.63 -6.00
N PRO A 98 -13.42 20.89 -5.57
CA PRO A 98 -13.20 22.09 -6.39
C PRO A 98 -11.70 22.38 -6.57
N PHE A 99 -10.92 21.38 -6.98
CA PHE A 99 -9.50 21.45 -7.24
C PHE A 99 -9.22 21.20 -8.72
N ASN A 100 -8.59 22.17 -9.40
CA ASN A 100 -8.46 22.17 -10.86
C ASN A 100 -7.00 22.32 -11.34
N ALA A 101 -6.04 21.87 -10.55
CA ALA A 101 -4.61 21.90 -10.88
C ALA A 101 -4.01 20.49 -10.96
N LEU A 102 -2.83 20.37 -11.55
CA LEU A 102 -2.05 19.14 -11.46
C LEU A 102 -1.54 19.01 -10.02
N VAL A 103 -1.84 17.90 -9.36
CA VAL A 103 -1.49 17.66 -7.96
C VAL A 103 0.02 17.44 -7.82
N ASP A 104 0.59 18.04 -6.78
CA ASP A 104 1.92 17.74 -6.27
C ASP A 104 1.92 17.66 -4.73
N ILE A 105 3.08 17.43 -4.12
CA ILE A 105 3.23 17.25 -2.66
C ILE A 105 2.71 18.48 -1.90
N SER A 106 2.86 19.69 -2.45
CA SER A 106 2.40 20.93 -1.79
C SER A 106 0.88 21.04 -1.69
N HIS A 107 0.13 20.24 -2.47
CA HIS A 107 -1.33 20.24 -2.50
C HIS A 107 -1.96 19.15 -1.62
N GLU A 108 -1.18 18.25 -1.02
CA GLU A 108 -1.68 17.12 -0.23
C GLU A 108 -2.60 17.56 0.92
N GLU A 109 -2.19 18.57 1.68
CA GLU A 109 -2.98 19.11 2.80
C GLU A 109 -4.27 19.80 2.31
N GLU A 110 -4.21 20.54 1.21
CA GLU A 110 -5.38 21.18 0.61
C GLU A 110 -6.42 20.13 0.18
N LEU A 111 -5.99 19.11 -0.56
CA LEU A 111 -6.85 18.02 -1.01
C LEU A 111 -7.48 17.28 0.16
N ARG A 112 -6.71 17.02 1.22
CA ARG A 112 -7.20 16.38 2.43
C ARG A 112 -8.28 17.21 3.12
N ASN A 113 -8.09 18.53 3.18
CA ASN A 113 -9.05 19.47 3.75
C ASN A 113 -10.33 19.56 2.90
N LEU A 114 -10.21 19.61 1.57
CA LEU A 114 -11.37 19.61 0.67
C LEU A 114 -12.19 18.32 0.82
N ALA A 115 -11.54 17.16 0.84
CA ALA A 115 -12.21 15.88 1.06
C ALA A 115 -12.89 15.81 2.44
N HIS A 116 -12.24 16.37 3.48
CA HIS A 116 -12.83 16.45 4.81
C HIS A 116 -14.14 17.25 4.82
N LYS A 117 -14.11 18.45 4.22
CA LYS A 117 -15.24 19.39 4.18
C LYS A 117 -16.40 18.91 3.31
N ALA A 118 -16.11 18.15 2.25
CA ALA A 118 -17.13 17.68 1.32
C ALA A 118 -18.07 16.69 2.00
N HIS A 119 -17.60 15.46 2.28
CA HIS A 119 -18.45 14.38 2.82
C HIS A 119 -17.61 13.30 3.52
N TYR A 120 -16.62 13.69 4.33
CA TYR A 120 -15.85 12.68 5.06
C TYR A 120 -16.70 12.00 6.13
N HIS A 121 -16.81 10.68 6.03
CA HIS A 121 -17.41 9.84 7.05
C HIS A 121 -16.31 9.23 7.93
N GLU A 122 -16.46 9.36 9.25
CA GLU A 122 -15.59 8.71 10.21
C GLU A 122 -15.49 7.20 9.94
N GLY A 123 -14.30 6.63 10.11
CA GLY A 123 -14.04 5.21 9.87
C GLY A 123 -13.93 4.82 8.40
N ARG A 124 -13.92 5.77 7.45
CA ARG A 124 -13.60 5.50 6.05
C ARG A 124 -12.22 6.05 5.69
N ILE A 125 -11.49 5.36 4.83
CA ILE A 125 -10.28 5.92 4.23
C ILE A 125 -10.65 6.80 3.02
N PRO A 126 -10.21 8.06 2.93
CA PRO A 126 -10.40 8.87 1.73
C PRO A 126 -9.54 8.34 0.58
N VAL A 127 -10.14 8.20 -0.60
CA VAL A 127 -9.46 7.87 -1.85
C VAL A 127 -9.79 8.97 -2.86
N ILE A 128 -8.78 9.71 -3.29
CA ILE A 128 -8.94 10.88 -4.15
C ILE A 128 -8.36 10.58 -5.52
N PHE A 129 -9.23 10.49 -6.51
CA PHE A 129 -8.89 10.33 -7.91
C PHE A 129 -8.51 11.70 -8.49
N CYS A 130 -7.24 11.86 -8.85
CA CYS A 130 -6.69 13.14 -9.29
C CYS A 130 -5.64 12.97 -10.38
N ARG A 131 -5.24 14.08 -10.99
CA ARG A 131 -4.12 14.12 -11.94
C ARG A 131 -2.87 14.59 -11.20
N PHE A 132 -1.75 13.90 -11.35
CA PHE A 132 -0.43 14.36 -10.90
C PHE A 132 0.66 13.93 -11.88
N ALA A 133 1.73 14.72 -11.97
CA ALA A 133 2.88 14.43 -12.83
C ALA A 133 4.05 13.89 -12.00
N GLY A 134 4.52 12.69 -12.37
CA GLY A 134 5.79 12.15 -11.89
C GLY A 134 5.89 12.05 -10.36
N ALA A 135 7.13 11.92 -9.90
CA ALA A 135 7.57 11.43 -8.59
C ALA A 135 7.06 12.17 -7.34
N LEU A 136 5.76 12.08 -7.07
CA LEU A 136 5.27 12.16 -5.70
C LEU A 136 5.75 10.88 -4.99
N GLY A 137 6.80 11.03 -4.17
CA GLY A 137 7.48 9.93 -3.50
C GLY A 137 8.69 9.31 -4.21
N GLY A 138 9.23 9.93 -5.27
CA GLY A 138 10.52 9.51 -5.86
C GLY A 138 10.48 8.59 -7.09
N GLU A 139 9.31 8.18 -7.58
CA GLU A 139 9.18 7.30 -8.76
C GLU A 139 8.49 8.01 -9.95
N SER A 140 9.10 7.95 -11.15
CA SER A 140 8.60 8.69 -12.33
C SER A 140 7.25 8.19 -12.87
N ASP A 141 6.75 7.04 -12.40
CA ASP A 141 5.54 6.38 -12.87
C ASP A 141 4.53 6.00 -11.78
N THR A 142 4.38 6.86 -10.78
CA THR A 142 3.41 6.67 -9.70
C THR A 142 1.97 6.57 -10.23
N LEU A 143 1.36 5.39 -10.05
CA LEU A 143 -0.05 5.10 -10.40
C LEU A 143 -1.02 5.52 -9.27
N GLY A 144 -0.51 5.54 -8.04
CA GLY A 144 -1.20 5.90 -6.82
C GLY A 144 -0.18 5.89 -5.68
N TYR A 145 -0.52 6.54 -4.57
CA TYR A 145 0.29 6.48 -3.36
C TYR A 145 -0.54 6.82 -2.11
N LEU A 146 -0.07 6.33 -0.97
CA LEU A 146 -0.58 6.69 0.35
C LEU A 146 0.08 7.97 0.86
N VAL A 147 -0.73 8.94 1.25
CA VAL A 147 -0.30 10.15 1.94
C VAL A 147 -0.47 9.99 3.45
N ARG A 148 0.57 10.37 4.21
CA ARG A 148 0.56 10.40 5.69
C ARG A 148 0.94 11.81 6.14
N LEU A 149 -0.02 12.51 6.75
CA LEU A 149 0.21 13.81 7.38
C LEU A 149 0.24 13.63 8.91
N GLU A 150 1.06 14.41 9.61
CA GLU A 150 1.32 14.25 11.05
C GLU A 150 0.05 14.29 11.91
N ASN A 151 -0.94 15.10 11.53
CA ASN A 151 -2.15 15.35 12.31
C ASN A 151 -3.44 14.75 11.72
N TRP A 152 -3.34 13.89 10.71
CA TRP A 152 -4.50 13.31 10.04
C TRP A 152 -4.38 11.81 9.82
N LEU A 153 -5.53 11.13 9.84
CA LEU A 153 -5.62 9.77 9.30
C LEU A 153 -5.20 9.77 7.82
N PRO A 154 -4.50 8.71 7.38
CA PRO A 154 -3.94 8.65 6.04
C PRO A 154 -5.02 8.61 4.97
N PHE A 155 -4.67 9.04 3.77
CA PHE A 155 -5.55 9.03 2.60
C PHE A 155 -4.77 8.61 1.36
N ILE A 156 -5.48 8.21 0.31
CA ILE A 156 -4.90 7.65 -0.91
C ILE A 156 -5.13 8.62 -2.06
N LEU A 157 -4.11 8.83 -2.87
CA LEU A 157 -4.24 9.46 -4.18
C LEU A 157 -4.10 8.41 -5.28
N ILE A 158 -4.99 8.45 -6.26
CA ILE A 158 -4.95 7.59 -7.45
C ILE A 158 -4.84 8.46 -8.70
N ASN A 159 -3.85 8.19 -9.54
CA ASN A 159 -3.67 8.91 -10.79
C ASN A 159 -4.76 8.51 -11.79
N VAL A 160 -5.56 9.46 -12.27
CA VAL A 160 -6.59 9.16 -13.28
C VAL A 160 -6.03 9.09 -14.70
N ASP A 161 -4.85 9.68 -14.94
CA ASP A 161 -4.25 9.69 -16.27
C ASP A 161 -3.53 8.37 -16.61
N LYS A 162 -3.18 7.59 -15.58
CA LYS A 162 -2.49 6.30 -15.70
C LYS A 162 -3.34 5.17 -15.12
N THR A 163 -3.26 3.98 -15.72
CA THR A 163 -3.95 2.78 -15.22
C THR A 163 -2.97 1.61 -15.23
N SER A 164 -2.89 0.85 -14.14
CA SER A 164 -2.14 -0.41 -14.13
C SER A 164 -2.82 -1.45 -14.99
N GLU A 165 -2.05 -2.24 -15.73
CA GLU A 165 -2.57 -3.35 -16.56
C GLU A 165 -3.41 -4.36 -15.77
N ASP A 166 -3.03 -4.67 -14.53
CA ASP A 166 -3.75 -5.63 -13.67
C ASP A 166 -4.93 -5.00 -12.88
N GLY A 167 -5.09 -3.67 -12.91
CA GLY A 167 -6.10 -2.94 -12.14
C GLY A 167 -5.96 -2.99 -10.61
N VAL A 168 -4.82 -3.42 -10.04
CA VAL A 168 -4.71 -3.68 -8.58
C VAL A 168 -4.22 -2.47 -7.78
N THR A 169 -3.97 -1.31 -8.41
CA THR A 169 -3.39 -0.12 -7.73
C THR A 169 -4.19 0.34 -6.51
N LEU A 170 -5.52 0.41 -6.60
CA LEU A 170 -6.33 0.78 -5.43
C LEU A 170 -6.10 -0.15 -4.23
N LEU A 171 -6.11 -1.46 -4.46
CA LEU A 171 -5.90 -2.43 -3.40
C LEU A 171 -4.49 -2.34 -2.82
N HIS A 172 -3.48 -2.08 -3.66
CA HIS A 172 -2.10 -1.84 -3.24
C HIS A 172 -2.01 -0.68 -2.23
N GLU A 173 -2.62 0.45 -2.54
CA GLU A 173 -2.59 1.62 -1.65
C GLU A 173 -3.41 1.41 -0.37
N ILE A 174 -4.56 0.71 -0.45
CA ILE A 174 -5.31 0.26 0.74
C ILE A 174 -4.45 -0.64 1.63
N GLY A 175 -3.60 -1.47 1.00
CA GLY A 175 -2.60 -2.28 1.69
C GLY A 175 -1.63 -1.42 2.47
N HIS A 176 -1.02 -0.40 1.85
CA HIS A 176 -0.16 0.55 2.54
C HIS A 176 -0.86 1.26 3.69
N ALA A 177 -2.13 1.63 3.53
CA ALA A 177 -2.93 2.22 4.59
C ALA A 177 -3.21 1.28 5.76
N SER A 178 -3.14 -0.03 5.52
CA SER A 178 -3.27 -1.10 6.53
C SER A 178 -1.91 -1.57 7.06
N ASP A 179 -0.87 -0.76 6.86
CA ASP A 179 0.52 -1.06 7.23
C ASP A 179 1.07 -2.34 6.57
N CYS A 180 0.58 -2.71 5.38
CA CYS A 180 1.26 -3.68 4.54
C CYS A 180 2.47 -3.01 3.87
N GLY A 181 3.64 -3.62 4.01
CA GLY A 181 4.82 -3.26 3.23
C GLY A 181 4.93 -4.08 1.94
N HIS A 182 5.78 -3.63 1.03
CA HIS A 182 6.20 -4.46 -0.11
C HIS A 182 6.87 -5.74 0.39
N VAL A 183 6.56 -6.86 -0.26
CA VAL A 183 7.12 -8.17 0.10
C VAL A 183 8.15 -8.58 -0.95
N LYS A 184 9.43 -8.53 -0.57
CA LYS A 184 10.53 -9.06 -1.38
C LYS A 184 10.76 -10.54 -1.02
N SER A 185 11.02 -11.39 -2.00
CA SER A 185 11.49 -12.75 -1.72
C SER A 185 12.94 -12.71 -1.22
N LYS A 186 13.38 -13.80 -0.56
CA LYS A 186 14.75 -13.96 -0.06
C LYS A 186 15.83 -13.91 -1.16
N LYS A 187 15.45 -14.11 -2.43
CA LYS A 187 16.36 -14.02 -3.58
C LYS A 187 16.38 -12.63 -4.23
N GLY A 188 15.64 -11.67 -3.68
CA GLY A 188 15.46 -10.35 -4.28
C GLY A 188 14.28 -10.29 -5.26
N ASP A 189 13.81 -11.43 -5.78
CA ASP A 189 12.65 -11.49 -6.67
C ASP A 189 11.38 -11.07 -5.92
N LEU A 190 10.47 -10.37 -6.59
CA LEU A 190 9.18 -9.99 -5.99
C LEU A 190 8.32 -11.25 -5.81
N TYR A 191 7.85 -11.49 -4.58
CA TYR A 191 6.91 -12.58 -4.36
C TYR A 191 5.54 -12.14 -4.90
N PRO A 192 4.89 -12.83 -5.84
CA PRO A 192 3.71 -12.30 -6.52
C PRO A 192 2.52 -12.20 -5.56
N ASN A 193 2.17 -10.97 -5.19
CA ASN A 193 1.02 -10.61 -4.34
C ASN A 193 0.62 -9.15 -4.64
N PHE A 194 -0.50 -8.68 -4.09
CA PHE A 194 -1.01 -7.35 -4.40
C PHE A 194 -0.09 -6.19 -3.95
N MET A 195 0.83 -6.43 -3.01
CA MET A 195 1.87 -5.48 -2.58
C MET A 195 3.15 -5.54 -3.42
N SER A 196 3.19 -6.32 -4.51
CA SER A 196 4.36 -6.40 -5.41
C SER A 196 4.45 -5.19 -6.33
N TYR A 197 5.68 -4.76 -6.62
CA TYR A 197 5.98 -3.66 -7.56
C TYR A 197 7.25 -3.95 -8.37
N PRO A 198 7.26 -3.78 -9.71
CA PRO A 198 6.19 -3.20 -10.52
C PRO A 198 5.10 -4.23 -10.92
N PRO A 199 3.92 -3.73 -11.37
CA PRO A 199 2.92 -4.53 -12.11
C PRO A 199 3.56 -5.24 -13.34
N PRO A 200 2.97 -6.31 -13.91
CA PRO A 200 1.61 -6.84 -13.68
C PRO A 200 1.53 -8.09 -12.76
N THR A 201 2.48 -8.31 -11.85
CA THR A 201 2.60 -9.59 -11.10
C THR A 201 1.73 -9.71 -9.84
N ARG A 202 0.69 -8.87 -9.71
CA ARG A 202 -0.12 -8.73 -8.48
C ARG A 202 -1.28 -9.72 -8.44
N THR A 203 -1.03 -10.95 -7.97
CA THR A 203 -1.96 -12.08 -8.18
C THR A 203 -2.61 -12.67 -6.92
N GLY A 204 -2.32 -12.19 -5.71
CA GLY A 204 -2.88 -12.79 -4.48
C GLY A 204 -2.66 -11.97 -3.21
N ILE A 205 -3.23 -12.44 -2.09
CA ILE A 205 -3.13 -11.82 -0.77
C ILE A 205 -2.58 -12.84 0.25
N LEU A 206 -1.51 -12.47 0.94
CA LEU A 206 -0.92 -13.30 1.98
C LEU A 206 -1.75 -13.24 3.27
N ARG A 207 -1.77 -14.32 4.05
CA ARG A 207 -2.43 -14.40 5.37
C ARG A 207 -2.19 -13.18 6.27
N ASN A 208 -0.95 -12.72 6.41
CA ASN A 208 -0.64 -11.56 7.25
C ASN A 208 -1.25 -10.26 6.71
N GLN A 209 -1.34 -10.11 5.39
CA GLN A 209 -1.98 -8.97 4.74
C GLN A 209 -3.51 -9.03 4.93
N VAL A 210 -4.14 -10.21 4.81
CA VAL A 210 -5.56 -10.40 5.14
C VAL A 210 -5.85 -9.94 6.57
N ILE A 211 -5.03 -10.36 7.53
CA ILE A 211 -5.20 -9.98 8.95
C ILE A 211 -5.05 -8.47 9.15
N ARG A 212 -4.07 -7.84 8.47
CA ARG A 212 -3.85 -6.39 8.54
C ARG A 212 -5.03 -5.61 7.97
N LEU A 213 -5.49 -5.97 6.76
CA LEU A 213 -6.67 -5.38 6.14
C LEU A 213 -7.91 -5.51 7.05
N ALA A 214 -8.17 -6.70 7.57
CA ALA A 214 -9.35 -6.97 8.41
C ALA A 214 -9.39 -6.17 9.74
N LYS A 215 -8.21 -5.77 10.23
CA LYS A 215 -8.01 -5.05 11.50
C LYS A 215 -7.72 -3.56 11.33
N SER A 216 -7.72 -3.04 10.10
CA SER A 216 -7.46 -1.62 9.86
C SER A 216 -8.57 -0.74 10.47
N TYR A 217 -8.26 0.54 10.73
CA TYR A 217 -9.22 1.48 11.32
C TYR A 217 -10.46 1.70 10.46
N PHE A 218 -10.35 1.40 9.16
CA PHE A 218 -11.43 1.52 8.18
C PHE A 218 -12.09 0.17 7.86
N ALA A 219 -11.86 -0.87 8.66
CA ALA A 219 -12.54 -2.14 8.53
C ALA A 219 -13.68 -2.26 9.56
N ARG A 220 -14.85 -2.71 9.10
CA ARG A 220 -16.01 -3.01 9.97
C ARG A 220 -16.59 -4.39 9.71
N ASN A 221 -17.46 -4.84 10.61
CA ASN A 221 -18.26 -6.04 10.36
C ASN A 221 -19.21 -5.78 9.19
N ALA A 222 -19.35 -6.80 8.33
CA ALA A 222 -20.24 -6.75 7.18
C ALA A 222 -21.70 -6.57 7.59
#